data_AF-A0A920NZD2-F1
#
_entry.id   AF-A0A920NZD2-F1
#
_cell.length_a   1.000
_cell.length_b   1.000
_cell.length_c   1.000
_cell.angle_alpha   90.00
_cell.angle_beta   90.00
_cell.angle_gamma   90.00
#
_symmetry.space_group_name_H-M   'P 1'
#
loop_
_entity.id
_entity.type
_entity.pdbx_description
1 polymer ?
#
loop_
_entity_poly.entity_id
_entity_poly.type
_entity_poly.pdbx_seq_one_letter_code
_entity_poly.pdbx_strand_id
1 'polypeptide(L)' 'MRNDIKLHKEDLPANLKLGSVVACDCEFTGLNPPKDKLCLIQLYSEGSKDFHIVQFINRETF' A
#
# COMPACT_ATOMS: atom_id res chain seq x y z
N MET A 1 22.56 2.10 1.83
CA MET A 1 21.33 2.76 1.36
C MET A 1 20.24 2.47 2.37
N ARG A 2 19.53 3.49 2.86
CA ARG A 2 18.29 3.29 3.62
C ARG A 2 17.16 3.37 2.61
N ASN A 3 16.35 2.33 2.53
CA ASN A 3 15.07 2.39 1.84
C ASN A 3 14.09 3.00 2.86
N ASP A 4 13.55 4.18 2.57
CA ASP A 4 12.60 4.83 3.45
C ASP A 4 11.21 4.21 3.24
N ILE A 5 10.67 3.63 4.33
CA ILE A 5 9.32 3.08 4.37
C ILE A 5 8.38 4.20 4.79
N LYS A 6 7.43 4.55 3.92
CA LYS A 6 6.42 5.58 4.14
C LYS A 6 5.08 4.92 4.42
N LEU A 7 4.62 5.01 5.65
CA LEU A 7 3.30 4.53 6.06
C LEU A 7 2.25 5.64 5.85
N HIS A 8 1.20 5.31 5.10
CA HIS A 8 0.04 6.14 4.85
C HIS A 8 -1.20 5.49 5.43
N LYS A 9 -2.19 6.30 5.82
CA LYS A 9 -3.47 5.84 6.33
C LYS A 9 -4.56 6.15 5.31
N GLU A 10 -5.36 5.15 4.99
CA GLU A 10 -6.48 5.18 4.03
C GLU A 10 -6.09 5.43 2.56
N ASP A 11 -5.17 6.35 2.27
CA ASP A 11 -4.84 6.72 0.89
C ASP A 11 -3.39 7.22 0.73
N LEU A 12 -2.95 7.36 -0.52
CA LEU A 12 -1.66 7.93 -0.92
C LEU A 12 -1.75 9.46 -1.11
N PRO A 13 -0.62 10.18 -1.03
CA PRO A 13 -0.57 11.59 -1.39
C PRO A 13 -0.95 11.82 -2.86
N ALA A 14 -1.81 12.82 -3.13
CA ALA A 14 -2.32 13.10 -4.47
C ALA A 14 -1.24 13.34 -5.55
N ASN A 15 -0.07 13.85 -5.16
CA ASN A 15 1.03 14.16 -6.06
C ASN A 15 2.16 13.12 -6.02
N LEU A 16 1.88 11.90 -5.55
CA LEU A 16 2.85 10.84 -5.49
C LEU A 16 3.24 10.37 -6.91
N LYS A 17 4.55 10.28 -7.15
CA LYS A 17 5.11 9.74 -8.38
C LYS A 17 5.69 8.34 -8.11
N LEU A 18 5.01 7.31 -8.62
CA LEU A 18 5.45 5.92 -8.50
C LEU A 18 6.32 5.46 -9.68
N GLY A 19 6.20 6.13 -10.84
CA GLY A 19 6.86 5.76 -12.09
C GLY A 19 5.91 5.09 -13.09
N SER A 20 6.45 4.56 -14.18
CA SER A 20 5.68 3.88 -15.23
C SER A 20 5.36 2.42 -14.88
N VAL A 21 6.12 1.83 -13.96
CA VAL A 21 5.95 0.45 -13.48
C VAL A 21 5.96 0.48 -11.96
N VAL A 22 5.05 -0.27 -11.35
CA VAL A 22 4.89 -0.32 -9.89
C VAL A 22 4.82 -1.78 -9.47
N ALA A 23 5.71 -2.18 -8.55
CA ALA A 23 5.57 -3.46 -7.88
C ALA A 23 4.57 -3.28 -6.72
N CYS A 24 3.59 -4.18 -6.65
CA CYS A 24 2.56 -4.15 -5.62
C CYS A 24 2.40 -5.50 -4.92
N ASP A 25 2.03 -5.46 -3.66
CA ASP A 25 1.56 -6.60 -2.87
C ASP A 25 0.45 -6.15 -1.91
N CYS A 26 -0.34 -7.09 -1.39
CA CYS A 26 -1.48 -6.79 -0.54
C CYS A 26 -1.71 -7.83 0.54
N GLU A 27 -2.23 -7.38 1.68
CA GLU A 27 -2.48 -8.24 2.84
C GLU A 27 -3.95 -8.17 3.26
N PHE A 28 -4.50 -9.32 3.63
CA PHE A 28 -5.90 -9.51 4.03
C PHE A 28 -5.98 -10.13 5.44
N THR A 29 -7.17 -10.16 6.04
CA THR A 29 -7.38 -10.75 7.38
C THR A 29 -7.19 -12.28 7.45
N GLY A 30 -7.22 -12.98 6.30
CA GLY A 30 -6.68 -14.34 6.15
C GLY A 30 -7.57 -15.50 6.61
N LEU A 31 -8.88 -15.30 6.80
CA LEU A 31 -9.82 -16.34 7.23
C LEU A 31 -10.72 -16.84 6.10
N ASN A 32 -11.12 -15.97 5.18
CA ASN A 32 -11.95 -16.28 4.02
C ASN A 32 -11.60 -15.33 2.87
N PRO A 33 -10.73 -15.71 1.91
CA PRO A 33 -10.25 -14.80 0.86
C PRO A 33 -11.33 -14.03 0.08
N PRO A 34 -12.52 -14.59 -0.22
CA PRO A 34 -13.59 -13.84 -0.89
C PRO A 34 -14.31 -12.80 0.00
N LYS A 35 -14.09 -12.83 1.30
CA LYS A 35 -14.77 -12.00 2.31
C LYS A 35 -13.80 -11.18 3.16
N ASP A 36 -12.50 -11.49 3.08
CA ASP A 36 -11.50 -10.83 3.87
C ASP A 36 -11.29 -9.42 3.35
N LYS A 37 -11.37 -8.49 4.29
CA LYS A 37 -11.20 -7.07 4.02
C LYS A 37 -9.72 -6.77 3.84
N LEU A 38 -9.43 -5.85 2.94
CA LEU A 38 -8.08 -5.41 2.67
C LEU A 38 -7.51 -4.71 3.91
N CYS A 39 -6.33 -5.11 4.36
CA CYS A 39 -5.64 -4.51 5.50
C CYS A 39 -4.57 -3.52 5.05
N LEU A 40 -3.76 -3.94 4.08
CA LEU A 40 -2.58 -3.22 3.62
C LEU A 40 -2.38 -3.39 2.12
N ILE A 41 -1.83 -2.36 1.48
CA ILE A 41 -1.17 -2.47 0.18
C ILE A 41 0.26 -1.95 0.33
N GLN A 42 1.23 -2.71 -0.18
CA GLN A 42 2.61 -2.27 -0.34
C GLN A 42 2.87 -1.88 -1.81
N LEU A 43 3.50 -0.73 -2.04
CA LEU A 43 3.89 -0.24 -3.36
C LEU A 43 5.36 0.18 -3.36
N TYR A 44 6.09 -0.20 -4.40
CA TYR A 44 7.45 0.30 -4.64
C TYR A 44 7.45 1.39 -5.71
N SER A 45 8.13 2.50 -5.41
CA SER A 45 8.39 3.57 -6.38
C SER A 45 9.81 3.44 -6.93
N GLU A 46 9.96 3.15 -8.21
CA GLU A 46 11.29 3.05 -8.84
C GLU A 46 12.00 4.41 -8.87
N GLY A 47 11.24 5.48 -9.15
CA GLY A 47 11.80 6.82 -9.30
C GLY A 47 12.39 7.37 -8.01
N SER A 48 11.67 7.25 -6.89
CA SER A 48 12.14 7.74 -5.59
C SER A 48 12.87 6.67 -4.76
N LYS A 49 12.81 5.40 -5.17
CA LYS A 49 13.33 4.23 -4.44
C LYS A 49 12.71 4.06 -3.05
N ASP A 50 11.49 4.55 -2.87
CA ASP A 50 10.74 4.46 -1.62
C ASP A 50 9.76 3.28 -1.64
N PHE A 51 9.42 2.81 -0.44
CA PHE A 51 8.33 1.87 -0.22
C PHE A 51 7.17 2.58 0.44
N HIS A 52 5.99 2.48 -0.17
CA HIS A 52 4.75 3.05 0.33
C HIS A 52 3.89 1.92 0.89
N ILE A 53 3.48 2.04 2.14
CA ILE A 53 2.52 1.13 2.77
C ILE A 53 1.26 1.92 3.01
N VAL A 54 0.14 1.51 2.41
CA VAL A 54 -1.18 2.09 2.68
C VAL A 54 -1.90 1.15 3.62
N GLN A 55 -2.28 1.66 4.79
CA GLN A 55 -3.06 0.92 5.78
C GLN A 55 -4.50 1.40 5.81
N PHE A 56 -5.42 0.47 5.57
CA PHE A 56 -6.86 0.68 5.63
C PHE A 56 -7.35 0.42 7.06
N ILE A 57 -7.62 1.48 7.81
CA ILE A 57 -8.12 1.37 9.18
C ILE A 57 -9.64 1.25 9.15
N ASN A 58 -10.31 2.00 8.25
CA ASN A 58 -11.74 1.85 8.02
C ASN A 58 -12.05 0.69 7.07
N ARG A 59 -12.07 -0.51 7.64
CA ARG A 59 -12.38 -1.75 6.92
C ARG A 59 -13.88 -1.91 6.61
N GLU A 60 -14.76 -0.96 6.89
CA GLU A 60 -16.14 -1.01 6.38
C GLU A 60 -16.24 -0.49 4.95
N THR A 61 -15.31 0.37 4.55
CA THR A 61 -15.22 0.95 3.21
C THR A 61 -14.46 0.05 2.22
N PHE A 62 -13.53 -0.77 2.71
CA PHE A 62 -12.57 -1.56 1.91
C PHE A 62 -12.53 -3.04 2.32
#